data_AF-A0A970WRT1-F1
#
_entry.id   AF-A0A970WRT1-F1
#
_cell.length_a   1.000
_cell.length_b   1.000
_cell.length_c   1.000
_cell.angle_alpha   90.00
_cell.angle_beta   90.00
_cell.angle_gamma   90.00
#
_symmetry.space_group_name_H-M   'P 1'
#
loop_
_entity.id
_entity.type
_entity.pdbx_description
1 polymer ?
#
loop_
_entity_poly.entity_id
_entity_poly.type
_entity_poly.pdbx_seq_one_letter_code
_entity_poly.pdbx_strand_id
1 'polypeptide(L)' 'MTQPPSKIVKTFPPKGSLQQFRLGQLHEFQCARCGATKKSKLVVVEDGDWAKLLCNGCYGNVLSKT' A
#
# COMPACT_ATOMS: atom_id res chain seq x y z
N MET A 1 9.49 13.41 2.17
CA MET A 1 9.17 12.14 2.84
C MET A 1 7.75 12.23 3.36
N THR A 2 6.84 11.48 2.76
CA THR A 2 5.44 11.38 3.20
C THR A 2 5.36 10.37 4.35
N GLN A 3 4.51 10.64 5.34
CA GLN A 3 4.41 9.80 6.55
C GLN A 3 3.27 8.78 6.42
N PRO A 4 3.35 7.64 7.12
CA PRO A 4 2.25 6.71 7.21
C PRO A 4 1.00 7.37 7.82
N PRO A 5 -0.20 7.07 7.31
CA PRO A 5 -1.44 7.69 7.78
C PRO A 5 -1.85 7.24 9.21
N SER A 6 -1.24 6.16 9.72
CA SER A 6 -1.36 5.74 11.12
C SER A 6 -0.20 4.82 11.49
N LYS A 7 -0.12 4.42 12.76
CA LYS A 7 0.88 3.48 13.26
C LYS A 7 0.95 2.21 12.40
N ILE A 8 2.15 1.88 11.93
CA ILE A 8 2.42 0.60 11.25
C ILE A 8 2.45 -0.51 12.30
N VAL A 9 1.58 -1.50 12.13
CA VAL A 9 1.50 -2.71 12.96
C VAL A 9 2.38 -3.82 12.41
N LYS A 10 2.52 -3.90 11.08
CA LYS A 10 3.37 -4.90 10.42
C LYS A 10 3.95 -4.35 9.14
N THR A 11 5.24 -4.60 8.95
CA THR A 11 5.95 -4.37 7.69
C THR A 11 6.23 -5.72 7.05
N PHE A 12 5.86 -5.88 5.78
CA PHE A 12 6.15 -7.10 5.02
C PHE A 12 7.47 -6.92 4.25
N PRO A 13 8.14 -8.03 3.86
CA PRO A 13 9.34 -7.94 3.04
C PRO A 13 9.09 -7.18 1.73
N PRO A 14 10.03 -6.36 1.26
CA PRO A 14 9.91 -5.66 -0.01
C PRO A 14 9.90 -6.64 -1.19
N LYS A 15 9.25 -6.23 -2.28
CA LYS A 15 9.17 -6.93 -3.56
C LYS A 15 9.43 -5.93 -4.68
N GLY A 16 10.71 -5.80 -5.06
CA GLY A 16 11.16 -4.73 -5.94
C GLY A 16 10.96 -3.36 -5.28
N SER A 17 10.38 -2.41 -6.02
CA SER A 17 10.00 -1.08 -5.52
C SER A 17 8.78 -1.09 -4.57
N LEU A 18 8.08 -2.22 -4.45
CA LEU A 18 6.84 -2.30 -3.68
C LEU A 18 7.07 -2.86 -2.28
N GLN A 19 6.49 -2.22 -1.28
CA GLN A 19 6.46 -2.74 0.08
C GLN A 19 5.06 -2.66 0.68
N GLN A 20 4.57 -3.79 1.22
CA GLN A 20 3.28 -3.86 1.89
C GLN A 20 3.41 -3.55 3.38
N PHE A 21 2.42 -2.83 3.90
CA PHE A 21 2.29 -2.49 5.32
C PHE A 21 0.88 -2.80 5.82
N ARG A 22 0.77 -3.20 7.09
CA ARG A 22 -0.48 -3.22 7.85
C ARG A 22 -0.49 -2.03 8.81
N LEU A 23 -1.49 -1.19 8.66
CA LEU A 23 -1.81 -0.05 9.51
C LEU A 23 -2.62 -0.48 10.75
N GLY A 24 -2.53 0.30 11.82
CA GLY A 24 -3.30 0.08 13.05
C GLY A 24 -4.79 0.36 12.88
N GLN A 25 -5.13 1.35 12.07
CA GLN A 25 -6.49 1.80 11.83
C GLN A 25 -6.88 1.64 10.35
N LEU A 26 -8.18 1.57 10.07
CA LEU A 26 -8.68 1.63 8.70
C LEU A 26 -8.33 2.99 8.13
N HIS A 27 -7.72 3.00 6.96
CA HIS A 27 -7.41 4.22 6.23
C HIS A 27 -8.16 4.21 4.90
N GLU A 28 -8.79 5.33 4.57
CA GLU A 28 -9.38 5.56 3.25
C GLU A 28 -8.36 6.24 2.35
N PHE A 29 -8.16 5.71 1.15
CA PHE A 29 -7.19 6.20 0.18
C PHE A 29 -7.64 5.90 -1.24
N GLN A 30 -7.15 6.69 -2.20
CA GLN A 30 -7.29 6.41 -3.61
C GLN A 30 -6.12 5.55 -4.08
N CYS A 31 -6.40 4.42 -4.74
CA CYS A 31 -5.35 3.56 -5.26
C CYS A 31 -4.65 4.25 -6.46
N ALA A 32 -3.34 4.48 -6.36
CA ALA A 32 -2.55 5.14 -7.41
C ALA A 32 -2.52 4.36 -8.75
N ARG A 33 -2.81 3.05 -8.73
CA ARG A 33 -2.84 2.21 -9.95
C ARG A 33 -4.21 2.07 -10.60
N CYS A 34 -5.27 1.84 -9.81
CA CYS A 34 -6.61 1.61 -10.38
C CYS A 34 -7.57 2.80 -10.21
N GLY A 35 -7.16 3.87 -9.54
CA GLY A 35 -7.94 5.10 -9.34
C GLY A 35 -9.13 4.96 -8.39
N ALA A 36 -9.53 3.76 -7.99
CA ALA A 36 -10.66 3.55 -7.11
C ALA A 36 -10.33 3.87 -5.64
N THR A 37 -11.28 4.50 -4.94
CA THR A 37 -11.24 4.67 -3.48
C THR A 37 -11.33 3.33 -2.77
N LYS A 38 -10.51 3.14 -1.75
CA LYS A 38 -10.41 1.94 -0.92
C LYS A 38 -10.39 2.34 0.53
N LYS A 39 -10.95 1.47 1.39
CA LYS A 39 -10.85 1.59 2.85
C LYS A 39 -10.28 0.30 3.41
N SER A 40 -9.05 0.33 3.91
CA SER A 40 -8.31 -0.88 4.30
C SER A 40 -7.25 -0.58 5.35
N LYS A 41 -6.83 -1.62 6.08
CA LYS A 41 -5.62 -1.60 6.93
C LYS A 41 -4.38 -2.06 6.17
N LEU A 42 -4.53 -2.72 5.02
CA LEU A 42 -3.44 -3.15 4.17
C LEU A 42 -3.27 -2.16 3.02
N VAL A 43 -2.08 -1.59 2.94
CA VAL A 43 -1.64 -0.66 1.89
C VAL A 43 -0.29 -1.11 1.36
N VAL A 44 -0.02 -0.78 0.10
CA VAL A 44 1.28 -0.99 -0.52
C VAL A 44 1.83 0.36 -0.93
N VAL A 45 3.11 0.57 -0.66
CA VAL A 45 3.84 1.79 -0.96
C VAL A 45 4.84 1.47 -2.06
N GLU A 46 4.97 2.37 -3.04
CA GLU A 46 5.96 2.30 -4.10
C GLU A 46 7.11 3.28 -3.79
N ASP A 47 8.35 2.80 -3.84
CA ASP A 47 9.58 3.57 -3.58
C ASP A 47 9.57 4.37 -2.26
N GLY A 48 8.85 3.85 -1.26
CA GLY A 48 8.68 4.52 0.04
C GLY A 48 7.77 5.76 0.02
N ASP A 49 7.09 6.07 -1.09
CA ASP A 49 6.20 7.22 -1.20
C ASP A 49 4.76 6.92 -0.72
N TRP A 50 4.46 7.36 0.50
CA TRP A 50 3.14 7.23 1.12
C TRP A 50 2.05 8.08 0.48
N ALA A 51 2.36 8.97 -0.48
CA ALA A 51 1.34 9.60 -1.32
C ALA A 51 0.82 8.66 -2.42
N LYS A 52 1.59 7.62 -2.78
CA LYS A 52 1.27 6.66 -3.84
C LYS A 52 0.88 5.31 -3.25
N LEU A 53 -0.29 5.29 -2.62
CA LEU A 53 -0.82 4.07 -2.03
C LEU A 53 -1.47 3.16 -3.08
N LEU A 54 -1.11 1.89 -3.02
CA LEU A 54 -1.63 0.82 -3.85
C LEU A 54 -2.53 -0.10 -3.02
N CYS A 55 -3.63 -0.56 -3.62
CA CYS A 55 -4.52 -1.52 -2.99
C CYS A 55 -3.98 -2.95 -3.09
N ASN A 56 -4.38 -3.83 -2.15
CA ASN A 56 -3.93 -5.22 -2.12
C ASN A 56 -4.26 -6.00 -3.41
N GLY A 57 -5.40 -5.72 -4.05
CA GLY A 57 -5.76 -6.36 -5.33
C GLY A 57 -4.83 -5.96 -6.48
N CYS A 58 -4.50 -4.67 -6.58
CA CYS A 58 -3.51 -4.17 -7.53
C CYS A 58 -2.13 -4.76 -7.27
N TYR A 59 -1.73 -4.86 -6.01
CA TYR A 59 -0.46 -5.49 -5.63
C TYR A 59 -0.41 -6.97 -6.04
N GLY A 60 -1.45 -7.76 -5.72
CA GLY A 60 -1.53 -9.16 -6.12
C GLY A 60 -1.41 -9.36 -7.64
N ASN A 61 -2.05 -8.50 -8.43
CA ASN A 61 -1.95 -8.52 -9.91
C ASN A 61 -0.57 -8.10 -10.45
N VAL A 62 0.24 -7.32 -9.70
CA VAL A 62 1.66 -7.12 -10.07
C VAL A 62 2.43 -8.41 -9.83
N LEU A 63 2.28 -8.98 -8.64
CA LEU A 63 3.02 -10.17 -8.23
C LEU A 63 2.72 -11.41 -9.07
N SER A 64 1.49 -11.56 -9.57
CA SER A 64 1.11 -12.70 -10.41
C SER A 64 1.69 -12.65 -11.84
N LYS A 65 2.27 -11.51 -12.22
CA LYS A 65 2.89 -11.30 -13.55
C LYS A 65 4.42 -11.26 -13.50
N THR A 66 4.99 -11.46 -12.32
CA THR A 66 6.44 -11.48 -12.06
C THR A 66 6.87 -12.93 -11.85
#